data_AF-A0A968X2V0-F1
#
_entry.id   AF-A0A968X2V0-F1
#
_cell.length_a   1.000
_cell.length_b   1.000
_cell.length_c   1.000
_cell.angle_alpha   90.00
_cell.angle_beta   90.00
_cell.angle_gamma   90.00
#
_symmetry.space_group_name_H-M   'P 1'
#
loop_
_entity.id
_entity.type
_entity.pdbx_description
1 polymer ?
#
loop_
_entity_poly.entity_id
_entity_poly.type
_entity_poly.pdbx_seq_one_letter_code
_entity_poly.pdbx_strand_id
1 'polypeptide(L)'
;MLLKKYLCGLICVISTTCTPATRPIPNPPPTVNPPTQILPLKGAIGAHDPVIIKADGRYYRFATGPGIPMGCSPDLISWTDCGRVFSRLPVSAFKSVPEVQDLWAPDIALFNGKYHLYYSASTFGSNHSAIALATNTTLDSRNKDYKWVDEGVVVESRATNNYNTIDPNFVLDQEGKAWLSFGSFWTGIKLIELDLTTGKPKADSALIALAQRSTSTAIEAPFITYKDGYYYLFVSFDQCCKGVDSTYHIRVGRSKA
;
A
#
# COMPACT_ATOMS: atom_id res chain seq x y z
N MET A 1 -83.79 -9.51 -32.77
CA MET A 1 -83.20 -10.66 -32.05
C MET A 1 -81.70 -10.68 -32.36
N LEU A 2 -80.89 -10.49 -31.32
CA LEU A 2 -79.43 -10.67 -31.13
C LEU A 2 -78.37 -10.47 -32.25
N LEU A 3 -77.33 -9.73 -31.85
CA LEU A 3 -75.94 -9.66 -32.31
C LEU A 3 -75.35 -10.98 -32.84
N LYS A 4 -74.40 -10.87 -33.79
CA LYS A 4 -73.05 -11.46 -33.66
C LYS A 4 -72.02 -10.88 -34.63
N LYS A 5 -70.96 -10.29 -34.05
CA LYS A 5 -69.62 -10.13 -34.63
C LYS A 5 -69.01 -11.51 -34.89
N TYR A 6 -68.25 -11.68 -35.97
CA TYR A 6 -67.06 -12.54 -35.97
C TYR A 6 -65.95 -11.91 -36.80
N LEU A 7 -64.74 -12.13 -36.28
CA LEU A 7 -63.46 -11.55 -36.59
C LEU A 7 -62.63 -12.56 -37.40
N CYS A 8 -61.60 -12.03 -38.07
CA CYS A 8 -60.28 -12.66 -38.29
C CYS A 8 -60.07 -13.57 -39.50
N GLY A 9 -59.04 -13.23 -40.27
CA GLY A 9 -58.42 -14.04 -41.32
C GLY A 9 -57.26 -13.31 -42.01
N LEU A 10 -56.33 -12.71 -41.25
CA LEU A 10 -55.10 -12.13 -41.79
C LEU A 10 -54.08 -13.26 -41.96
N ILE A 11 -53.70 -13.57 -43.20
CA ILE A 11 -52.68 -14.57 -43.53
C ILE A 11 -51.31 -13.95 -43.27
N CYS A 12 -50.66 -14.37 -42.18
CA CYS A 12 -49.27 -14.02 -41.87
C CYS A 12 -48.34 -15.03 -42.57
N VAL A 13 -47.63 -14.57 -43.60
CA VAL A 13 -46.55 -15.34 -44.23
C VAL A 13 -45.31 -15.18 -43.35
N ILE A 14 -45.04 -16.17 -42.51
CA ILE A 14 -43.82 -16.21 -41.69
C ILE A 14 -42.68 -16.71 -42.58
N SER A 15 -41.86 -15.80 -43.09
CA SER A 15 -40.56 -16.16 -43.65
C SER A 15 -39.62 -16.52 -42.50
N THR A 16 -39.39 -17.82 -42.30
CA THR A 16 -38.39 -18.34 -41.36
C THR A 16 -37.01 -18.15 -41.97
N THR A 17 -36.35 -17.02 -41.69
CA THR A 17 -34.91 -16.91 -41.86
C THR A 17 -34.22 -17.68 -40.74
N CYS A 18 -33.58 -18.79 -41.10
CA CYS A 18 -32.72 -19.53 -40.19
C CYS A 18 -31.42 -18.72 -40.01
N THR A 19 -31.30 -17.98 -38.92
CA THR A 19 -30.02 -17.40 -38.49
C THR A 19 -29.14 -18.53 -37.95
N PRO A 20 -27.94 -18.76 -38.51
CA PRO A 20 -27.03 -19.74 -37.94
C PRO A 20 -26.63 -19.28 -36.53
N ALA A 21 -26.90 -20.13 -35.53
CA ALA A 21 -26.43 -19.92 -34.17
C ALA A 21 -24.89 -19.88 -34.19
N THR A 22 -24.32 -18.70 -33.95
CA THR A 22 -22.89 -18.54 -33.73
C THR A 22 -22.53 -19.27 -32.43
N ARG A 23 -21.70 -20.31 -32.55
CA ARG A 23 -21.12 -20.96 -31.37
C ARG A 23 -20.36 -19.90 -30.56
N PRO A 24 -20.47 -19.89 -29.22
CA PRO A 24 -19.60 -19.08 -28.40
C PRO A 24 -18.14 -19.45 -28.73
N ILE A 25 -17.33 -18.44 -29.04
CA ILE A 25 -15.89 -18.61 -29.17
C ILE A 25 -15.37 -19.11 -27.81
N PRO A 26 -14.63 -20.23 -27.75
CA PRO A 26 -14.04 -20.69 -26.50
C PRO A 26 -13.19 -19.56 -25.92
N ASN A 27 -13.30 -19.34 -24.60
CA ASN A 27 -12.42 -18.40 -23.93
C ASN A 27 -10.96 -18.76 -24.25
N PRO A 28 -10.11 -17.77 -24.56
CA PRO A 28 -8.69 -18.04 -24.74
C PRO A 28 -8.17 -18.76 -23.50
N PRO A 29 -7.27 -19.76 -23.68
CA PRO A 29 -6.68 -20.45 -22.55
C PRO A 29 -6.08 -19.42 -21.58
N PRO A 30 -6.18 -19.66 -20.26
CA PRO A 30 -5.58 -18.78 -19.28
C PRO A 30 -4.11 -18.58 -19.66
N THR A 31 -3.69 -17.31 -19.79
CA THR A 31 -2.30 -16.96 -20.01
C THR A 31 -1.48 -17.60 -18.90
N VAL A 32 -0.62 -18.54 -19.26
CA VAL A 32 0.35 -19.11 -18.32
C VAL A 32 1.22 -17.94 -17.89
N ASN A 33 1.04 -17.48 -16.66
CA ASN A 33 1.93 -16.47 -16.09
C ASN A 33 3.35 -17.02 -16.21
N PRO A 34 4.31 -16.23 -16.73
CA PRO A 34 5.69 -16.67 -16.73
C PRO A 34 6.08 -17.09 -15.30
N PRO A 35 6.88 -18.15 -15.15
CA PRO A 35 7.31 -18.60 -13.83
C PRO A 35 7.90 -17.42 -13.07
N THR A 36 7.56 -17.30 -11.79
CA THR A 36 8.10 -16.27 -10.90
C THR A 36 9.61 -16.31 -10.97
N GLN A 37 10.22 -15.28 -11.55
CA GLN A 37 11.66 -15.19 -11.65
C GLN A 37 12.20 -14.77 -10.28
N ILE A 38 12.85 -15.69 -9.59
CA ILE A 38 13.62 -15.36 -8.38
C ILE A 38 14.86 -14.59 -8.85
N LEU A 39 14.97 -13.32 -8.45
CA LEU A 39 16.12 -12.50 -8.76
C LEU A 39 17.32 -12.93 -7.88
N PRO A 40 18.51 -13.17 -8.45
CA PRO A 40 19.69 -13.58 -7.69
C PRO A 40 20.35 -12.37 -6.99
N LEU A 41 19.69 -11.86 -5.94
CA LEU A 41 20.11 -10.65 -5.24
C LEU A 41 21.53 -10.79 -4.67
N LYS A 42 22.32 -9.71 -4.77
CA LYS A 42 23.70 -9.64 -4.24
C LYS A 42 24.03 -8.27 -3.67
N GLY A 43 25.02 -8.22 -2.78
CA GLY A 43 25.48 -6.99 -2.12
C GLY A 43 24.70 -6.69 -0.83
N ALA A 44 24.32 -5.42 -0.62
CA ALA A 44 23.64 -4.93 0.58
C ALA A 44 22.15 -5.33 0.63
N ILE A 45 21.88 -6.64 0.68
CA ILE A 45 20.54 -7.23 0.53
C ILE A 45 19.73 -7.28 1.84
N GLY A 46 20.37 -7.12 2.99
CA GLY A 46 19.68 -7.13 4.29
C GLY A 46 18.68 -5.98 4.40
N ALA A 47 17.43 -6.33 4.72
CA ALA A 47 16.34 -5.38 4.93
C ALA A 47 15.27 -6.00 5.82
N HIS A 48 14.60 -5.15 6.60
CA HIS A 48 13.35 -5.44 7.29
C HIS A 48 12.35 -4.37 6.87
N ASP A 49 11.11 -4.76 6.56
CA ASP A 49 10.04 -3.89 6.03
C ASP A 49 10.48 -2.99 4.86
N PRO A 50 10.95 -3.56 3.73
CA PRO A 50 11.46 -2.76 2.62
C PRO A 50 10.34 -2.14 1.78
N VAL A 51 10.54 -0.90 1.35
CA VAL A 51 9.83 -0.28 0.21
C VAL A 51 10.83 0.13 -0.87
N ILE A 52 10.43 0.09 -2.14
CA ILE A 52 11.29 0.42 -3.28
C ILE A 52 10.61 1.43 -4.21
N ILE A 53 11.38 2.42 -4.67
CA ILE A 53 10.98 3.33 -5.76
C ILE A 53 12.09 3.43 -6.80
N LYS A 54 11.73 3.66 -8.06
CA LYS A 54 12.67 3.96 -9.14
C LYS A 54 12.75 5.47 -9.36
N ALA A 55 13.96 6.03 -9.36
CA ALA A 55 14.23 7.44 -9.62
C ALA A 55 15.59 7.58 -10.32
N ASP A 56 15.72 8.55 -11.24
CA ASP A 56 16.99 8.89 -11.89
C ASP A 56 17.75 7.68 -12.48
N GLY A 57 16.99 6.75 -13.07
CA GLY A 57 17.54 5.53 -13.69
C GLY A 57 18.01 4.44 -12.70
N ARG A 58 17.77 4.60 -11.40
CA ARG A 58 18.16 3.66 -10.34
C ARG A 58 16.97 3.31 -9.45
N TYR A 59 17.12 2.25 -8.67
CA TYR A 59 16.20 1.81 -7.64
C TYR A 59 16.74 2.19 -6.27
N TYR A 60 15.85 2.69 -5.41
CA TYR A 60 16.13 3.06 -4.03
C TYR A 60 15.23 2.22 -3.14
N ARG A 61 15.84 1.51 -2.19
CA ARG A 61 15.16 0.75 -1.13
C ARG A 61 15.29 1.54 0.16
N PHE A 62 14.19 1.70 0.88
CA PHE A 62 14.16 2.18 2.26
C PHE A 62 13.70 1.03 3.15
N ALA A 63 14.26 0.90 4.35
CA ALA A 63 13.96 -0.20 5.25
C ALA A 63 13.95 0.26 6.72
N THR A 64 13.36 -0.56 7.57
CA THR A 64 13.43 -0.42 9.03
C THR A 64 14.88 -0.40 9.53
N GLY A 65 15.18 0.51 10.46
CA GLY A 65 16.46 0.58 11.15
C GLY A 65 16.88 2.02 11.53
N PRO A 66 18.15 2.20 11.98
CA PRO A 66 18.62 3.48 12.48
C PRO A 66 18.54 4.59 11.43
N GLY A 67 17.58 5.49 11.60
CA GLY A 67 17.37 6.63 10.70
C GLY A 67 16.93 6.26 9.28
N ILE A 68 16.30 5.09 9.09
CA ILE A 68 15.81 4.57 7.81
C ILE A 68 16.97 4.32 6.81
N PRO A 69 17.66 3.18 6.91
CA PRO A 69 18.73 2.80 5.99
C PRO A 69 18.25 2.71 4.54
N MET A 70 19.13 3.13 3.62
CA MET A 70 18.89 3.18 2.19
C MET A 70 19.80 2.21 1.43
N GLY A 71 19.21 1.45 0.51
CA GLY A 71 19.91 0.64 -0.48
C GLY A 71 19.69 1.18 -1.88
N CYS A 72 20.71 1.15 -2.74
CA CYS A 72 20.61 1.62 -4.11
C CYS A 72 21.00 0.50 -5.08
N SER A 73 20.30 0.39 -6.20
CA SER A 73 20.57 -0.61 -7.22
C SER A 73 20.34 -0.07 -8.63
N PRO A 74 21.18 -0.38 -9.62
CA PRO A 74 20.90 -0.04 -11.02
C PRO A 74 19.90 -1.01 -11.68
N ASP A 75 19.72 -2.21 -11.13
CA ASP A 75 19.15 -3.37 -11.84
C ASP A 75 18.18 -4.24 -10.99
N LEU A 76 17.85 -3.83 -9.76
CA LEU A 76 17.14 -4.61 -8.73
C LEU A 76 17.86 -5.86 -8.22
N ILE A 77 19.06 -6.16 -8.72
CA ILE A 77 19.81 -7.38 -8.42
C ILE A 77 21.02 -7.03 -7.54
N SER A 78 21.79 -6.04 -7.96
CA SER A 78 23.03 -5.60 -7.33
C SER A 78 22.74 -4.41 -6.43
N TRP A 79 22.80 -4.60 -5.10
CA TRP A 79 22.48 -3.57 -4.12
C TRP A 79 23.72 -3.05 -3.40
N THR A 80 23.81 -1.73 -3.22
CA THR A 80 24.84 -1.07 -2.41
C THR A 80 24.19 -0.24 -1.31
N ASP A 81 24.82 -0.15 -0.14
CA ASP A 81 24.44 0.86 0.86
C ASP A 81 24.60 2.26 0.24
N CYS A 82 23.58 3.11 0.38
CA CYS A 82 23.63 4.50 -0.07
C CYS A 82 23.17 5.48 1.03
N GLY A 83 23.42 5.12 2.28
CA GLY A 83 23.22 5.98 3.44
C GLY A 83 21.89 5.71 4.14
N ARG A 84 21.31 6.77 4.71
CA ARG A 84 20.06 6.74 5.47
C ARG A 84 19.35 8.08 5.35
N VAL A 85 18.04 8.08 5.55
CA VAL A 85 17.21 9.30 5.47
C VAL A 85 17.63 10.30 6.55
N PHE A 86 17.82 9.82 7.78
CA PHE A 86 18.09 10.63 8.95
C PHE A 86 19.42 10.27 9.61
N SER A 87 20.34 11.23 9.71
CA SER A 87 21.59 11.05 10.47
C SER A 87 21.37 11.07 11.98
N ARG A 88 20.25 11.65 12.43
CA ARG A 88 19.78 11.68 13.82
C ARG A 88 18.26 11.54 13.80
N LEU A 89 17.68 10.88 14.80
CA LEU A 89 16.24 10.73 14.89
C LEU A 89 15.54 12.12 14.83
N PRO A 90 14.48 12.26 14.02
CA PRO A 90 13.75 13.52 13.89
C PRO A 90 13.03 13.88 15.20
N VAL A 91 12.93 15.18 15.48
CA VAL A 91 12.31 15.69 16.72
C VAL A 91 10.84 15.31 16.80
N SER A 92 10.14 15.26 15.66
CA SER A 92 8.74 14.88 15.58
C SER A 92 8.49 13.46 16.13
N ALA A 93 9.30 12.49 15.70
CA ALA A 93 9.23 11.11 16.17
C ALA A 93 9.47 11.00 17.68
N PHE A 94 10.50 11.68 18.19
CA PHE A 94 10.85 11.65 19.61
C PHE A 94 9.81 12.34 20.51
N LYS A 95 9.20 13.44 20.05
CA LYS A 95 8.15 14.12 20.81
C LYS A 95 6.91 13.25 21.01
N SER A 96 6.57 12.46 20.00
CA SER A 96 5.44 11.54 20.05
C SER A 96 5.77 10.27 20.82
N VAL A 97 6.94 9.68 20.58
CA VAL A 97 7.38 8.43 21.22
C VAL A 97 8.78 8.64 21.81
N PRO A 98 8.90 9.09 23.07
CA PRO A 98 10.20 9.44 23.68
C PRO A 98 11.21 8.28 23.76
N GLU A 99 10.74 7.05 23.68
CA GLU A 99 11.55 5.82 23.80
C GLU A 99 11.99 5.28 22.42
N VAL A 100 11.68 5.99 21.33
CA VAL A 100 12.01 5.53 19.97
C VAL A 100 13.52 5.43 19.77
N GLN A 101 13.97 4.29 19.24
CA GLN A 101 15.38 4.01 18.94
C GLN A 101 15.61 3.91 17.44
N ASP A 102 14.70 3.23 16.74
CA ASP A 102 14.72 3.02 15.29
C ASP A 102 13.42 3.50 14.67
N LEU A 103 13.45 3.74 13.37
CA LEU A 103 12.28 4.08 12.57
C LEU A 103 11.92 2.89 11.69
N TRP A 104 10.62 2.59 11.57
CA TRP A 104 10.16 1.33 11.00
C TRP A 104 9.24 1.53 9.79
N ALA A 105 9.16 0.49 8.96
CA ALA A 105 8.23 0.32 7.85
C ALA A 105 8.04 1.59 7.03
N PRO A 106 9.10 2.12 6.39
CA PRO A 106 8.96 3.29 5.55
C PRO A 106 8.08 2.97 4.33
N ASP A 107 7.31 3.96 3.88
CA ASP A 107 6.62 3.95 2.59
C ASP A 107 6.98 5.21 1.82
N ILE A 108 7.14 5.08 0.49
CA ILE A 108 7.63 6.16 -0.36
C ILE A 108 6.73 6.39 -1.56
N ALA A 109 6.32 7.64 -1.76
CA ALA A 109 5.53 8.07 -2.90
C ALA A 109 6.10 9.34 -3.53
N LEU A 110 5.90 9.51 -4.84
CA LEU A 110 6.24 10.74 -5.56
C LEU A 110 4.95 11.44 -5.98
N PHE A 111 4.70 12.63 -5.42
CA PHE A 111 3.60 13.50 -5.82
C PHE A 111 3.99 14.96 -5.61
N ASN A 112 3.35 15.89 -6.31
CA ASN A 112 3.62 17.33 -6.22
C ASN A 112 5.11 17.71 -6.33
N GLY A 113 5.87 16.95 -7.14
CA GLY A 113 7.30 17.17 -7.38
C GLY A 113 8.22 16.81 -6.20
N LYS A 114 7.73 16.11 -5.18
CA LYS A 114 8.52 15.68 -4.02
C LYS A 114 8.32 14.19 -3.70
N TYR A 115 9.39 13.57 -3.25
CA TYR A 115 9.37 12.29 -2.57
C TYR A 115 8.81 12.50 -1.16
N HIS A 116 7.76 11.76 -0.82
CA HIS A 116 7.09 11.75 0.46
C HIS A 116 7.36 10.38 1.10
N LEU A 117 8.14 10.38 2.17
CA LEU A 117 8.52 9.19 2.90
C LEU A 117 7.79 9.16 4.25
N TYR A 118 6.77 8.33 4.34
CA TYR A 118 6.09 8.03 5.58
C TYR A 118 6.90 7.01 6.37
N TYR A 119 6.90 7.10 7.70
CA TYR A 119 7.64 6.17 8.55
C TYR A 119 7.00 6.06 9.93
N SER A 120 7.29 4.95 10.61
CA SER A 120 6.75 4.62 11.92
C SER A 120 7.75 4.96 13.03
N ALA A 121 7.26 5.54 14.12
CA ALA A 121 7.93 5.67 15.40
C ALA A 121 7.12 4.91 16.45
N SER A 122 7.72 3.94 17.14
CA SER A 122 7.03 3.08 18.11
C SER A 122 8.03 2.32 19.00
N THR A 123 7.51 1.51 19.93
CA THR A 123 8.24 0.54 20.74
C THR A 123 7.55 -0.83 20.66
N PHE A 124 8.34 -1.91 20.63
CA PHE A 124 7.83 -3.23 20.23
C PHE A 124 6.75 -3.73 21.20
N GLY A 125 5.60 -4.14 20.66
CA GLY A 125 4.44 -4.58 21.45
C GLY A 125 3.57 -3.46 22.03
N SER A 126 3.88 -2.19 21.76
CA SER A 126 3.11 -1.02 22.18
C SER A 126 2.29 -0.45 21.01
N ASN A 127 1.17 0.23 21.32
CA ASN A 127 0.48 1.12 20.38
C ASN A 127 0.63 2.61 20.73
N HIS A 128 1.56 2.95 21.62
CA HIS A 128 2.03 4.32 21.71
C HIS A 128 2.96 4.58 20.52
N SER A 129 2.36 5.02 19.42
CA SER A 129 3.00 5.06 18.11
C SER A 129 2.63 6.33 17.36
N ALA A 130 3.43 6.65 16.36
CA ALA A 130 3.16 7.71 15.40
C ALA A 130 3.62 7.31 14.00
N ILE A 131 2.83 7.68 12.99
CA ILE A 131 3.33 7.81 11.63
C ILE A 131 3.70 9.28 11.42
N ALA A 132 4.89 9.50 10.88
CA ALA A 132 5.40 10.82 10.52
C ALA A 132 5.85 10.85 9.06
N LEU A 133 6.05 12.05 8.53
CA LEU A 133 6.37 12.30 7.12
C LEU A 133 7.70 13.04 6.99
N ALA A 134 8.52 12.60 6.04
CA ALA A 134 9.68 13.34 5.55
C ALA A 134 9.54 13.62 4.06
N THR A 135 10.01 14.77 3.58
CA THR A 135 10.01 15.09 2.15
C THR A 135 11.40 15.40 1.62
N ASN A 136 11.61 15.11 0.34
CA ASN A 136 12.82 15.48 -0.41
C ASN A 136 12.47 15.70 -1.89
N THR A 137 13.20 16.53 -2.61
CA THR A 137 12.98 16.78 -4.05
C THR A 137 13.76 15.83 -4.94
N THR A 138 14.76 15.13 -4.40
CA THR A 138 15.62 14.20 -5.13
C THR A 138 16.08 13.07 -4.21
N LEU A 139 16.34 11.89 -4.78
CA LEU A 139 16.92 10.75 -4.05
C LEU A 139 18.43 10.59 -4.28
N ASP A 140 19.01 11.31 -5.24
CA ASP A 140 20.46 11.30 -5.46
C ASP A 140 21.16 12.16 -4.40
N SER A 141 21.86 11.52 -3.47
CA SER A 141 22.58 12.19 -2.38
C SER A 141 23.71 13.12 -2.84
N ARG A 142 24.09 13.08 -4.13
CA ARG A 142 25.09 13.99 -4.72
C ARG A 142 24.46 15.29 -5.24
N ASN A 143 23.14 15.34 -5.38
CA ASN A 143 22.44 16.53 -5.82
C ASN A 143 22.49 17.60 -4.72
N LYS A 144 22.79 18.85 -5.08
CA LYS A 144 22.85 19.99 -4.14
C LYS A 144 21.54 20.24 -3.39
N ASP A 145 20.41 19.84 -3.98
CA ASP A 145 19.08 20.02 -3.42
C ASP A 145 18.65 18.82 -2.56
N TYR A 146 19.49 17.78 -2.44
CA TYR A 146 19.22 16.62 -1.61
C TYR A 146 19.16 17.01 -0.13
N LYS A 147 17.95 16.99 0.42
CA LYS A 147 17.71 17.25 1.83
C LYS A 147 16.37 16.68 2.26
N TRP A 148 16.40 15.73 3.19
CA TRP A 148 15.21 15.28 3.88
C TRP A 148 14.73 16.34 4.87
N VAL A 149 13.48 16.76 4.72
CA VAL A 149 12.77 17.70 5.59
C VAL A 149 11.76 16.92 6.42
N ASP A 150 11.86 17.02 7.74
CA ASP A 150 10.86 16.45 8.66
C ASP A 150 9.59 17.32 8.63
N GLU A 151 8.52 16.80 8.05
CA GLU A 151 7.20 17.46 7.98
C GLU A 151 6.36 17.17 9.24
N GLY A 152 6.89 16.36 10.15
CA GLY A 152 6.28 16.04 11.42
C GLY A 152 5.24 14.92 11.36
N VAL A 153 4.48 14.83 12.45
CA VAL A 153 3.48 13.79 12.68
C VAL A 153 2.33 13.89 11.68
N VAL A 154 1.87 12.72 11.23
CA VAL A 154 0.73 12.49 10.34
C VAL A 154 -0.45 11.97 11.13
N VAL A 155 -0.27 10.89 11.91
CA VAL A 155 -1.30 10.28 12.76
C VAL A 155 -0.65 9.56 13.95
N GLU A 156 -1.32 9.54 15.10
CA GLU A 156 -0.82 8.93 16.34
C GLU A 156 -1.84 8.01 17.01
N SER A 157 -1.33 7.03 17.75
CA SER A 157 -2.09 6.26 18.71
C SER A 157 -1.47 6.31 20.11
N ARG A 158 -2.31 6.09 21.12
CA ARG A 158 -1.98 5.92 22.53
C ARG A 158 -2.63 4.63 23.03
N ALA A 159 -2.31 4.22 24.26
CA ALA A 159 -2.88 3.04 24.91
C ALA A 159 -4.43 3.02 24.95
N THR A 160 -5.08 4.18 24.87
CA THR A 160 -6.54 4.32 24.84
C THR A 160 -7.15 4.01 23.48
N ASN A 161 -6.36 3.98 22.40
CA ASN A 161 -6.83 3.60 21.07
C ASN A 161 -6.88 2.08 20.94
N ASN A 162 -7.82 1.58 20.13
CA ASN A 162 -7.95 0.17 19.80
C ASN A 162 -7.27 -0.19 18.46
N TYR A 163 -6.28 0.58 18.05
CA TYR A 163 -5.46 0.37 16.85
C TYR A 163 -4.04 0.88 17.10
N ASN A 164 -3.13 0.56 16.17
CA ASN A 164 -1.73 0.99 16.21
C ASN A 164 -1.42 1.82 14.96
N THR A 165 -0.77 2.98 15.11
CA THR A 165 -0.35 3.84 13.98
C THR A 165 1.09 3.55 13.59
N ILE A 166 1.31 2.40 12.95
CA ILE A 166 2.55 1.99 12.28
C ILE A 166 2.22 1.37 10.93
N ASP A 167 3.24 1.08 10.13
CA ASP A 167 3.15 0.45 8.81
C ASP A 167 2.33 1.26 7.80
N PRO A 168 2.71 2.52 7.52
CA PRO A 168 2.03 3.35 6.53
C PRO A 168 2.14 2.76 5.12
N ASN A 169 1.10 2.96 4.32
CA ASN A 169 1.17 2.87 2.86
C ASN A 169 0.26 3.90 2.19
N PHE A 170 0.85 4.71 1.32
CA PHE A 170 0.17 5.71 0.51
C PHE A 170 -0.38 5.11 -0.78
N VAL A 171 -1.60 5.50 -1.16
CA VAL A 171 -2.19 5.18 -2.46
C VAL A 171 -3.06 6.34 -2.98
N LEU A 172 -3.07 6.53 -4.30
CA LEU A 172 -4.06 7.36 -4.98
C LEU A 172 -5.20 6.48 -5.50
N ASP A 173 -6.43 6.90 -5.24
CA ASP A 173 -7.59 6.30 -5.91
C ASP A 173 -7.70 6.77 -7.37
N GLN A 174 -8.62 6.16 -8.12
CA GLN A 174 -8.85 6.49 -9.54
C GLN A 174 -9.42 7.90 -9.74
N GLU A 175 -10.01 8.48 -8.71
CA GLU A 175 -10.52 9.86 -8.70
C GLU A 175 -9.45 10.88 -8.26
N GLY A 176 -8.24 10.43 -7.92
CA GLY A 176 -7.11 11.26 -7.50
C GLY A 176 -7.12 11.67 -6.03
N LYS A 177 -7.96 11.07 -5.18
CA LYS A 177 -7.86 11.26 -3.72
C LYS A 177 -6.73 10.42 -3.17
N ALA A 178 -6.04 10.98 -2.19
CA ALA A 178 -4.97 10.30 -1.48
C ALA A 178 -5.51 9.58 -0.24
N TRP A 179 -5.00 8.39 -0.02
CA TRP A 179 -5.34 7.57 1.11
C TRP A 179 -4.07 7.04 1.77
N LEU A 180 -4.10 6.93 3.10
CA LEU A 180 -3.08 6.28 3.90
C LEU A 180 -3.71 5.06 4.57
N SER A 181 -3.26 3.87 4.16
CA SER A 181 -3.53 2.65 4.90
C SER A 181 -2.44 2.45 5.95
N PHE A 182 -2.79 1.91 7.12
CA PHE A 182 -1.82 1.60 8.17
C PHE A 182 -2.40 0.60 9.16
N GLY A 183 -1.55 0.06 10.04
CA GLY A 183 -2.01 -0.70 11.20
C GLY A 183 -1.28 -2.01 11.37
N SER A 184 -1.17 -2.41 12.63
CA SER A 184 -0.54 -3.65 13.07
C SER A 184 -1.24 -4.11 14.35
N PHE A 185 -1.69 -5.36 14.40
CA PHE A 185 -2.42 -5.94 15.54
C PHE A 185 -3.74 -5.21 15.89
N TRP A 186 -4.16 -5.26 17.17
CA TRP A 186 -5.41 -4.67 17.68
C TRP A 186 -6.63 -4.93 16.77
N THR A 187 -7.41 -3.91 16.41
CA THR A 187 -8.56 -4.01 15.49
C THR A 187 -8.15 -4.02 14.01
N GLY A 188 -6.87 -4.25 13.71
CA GLY A 188 -6.32 -4.42 12.38
C GLY A 188 -6.10 -3.12 11.60
N ILE A 189 -6.21 -3.24 10.28
CA ILE A 189 -5.85 -2.23 9.30
C ILE A 189 -6.87 -1.10 9.27
N LYS A 190 -6.35 0.12 9.15
CA LYS A 190 -7.07 1.36 9.04
C LYS A 190 -6.80 2.03 7.70
N LEU A 191 -7.73 2.90 7.29
CA LEU A 191 -7.61 3.73 6.11
C LEU A 191 -8.10 5.14 6.45
N ILE A 192 -7.38 6.16 6.00
CA ILE A 192 -7.76 7.57 6.20
C ILE A 192 -7.46 8.38 4.94
N GLU A 193 -8.36 9.30 4.57
CA GLU A 193 -8.14 10.21 3.44
C GLU A 193 -7.11 11.29 3.84
N LEU A 194 -6.16 11.57 2.94
CA LEU A 194 -5.15 12.61 3.08
C LEU A 194 -5.47 13.84 2.22
N ASP A 195 -5.02 15.01 2.68
CA ASP A 195 -4.86 16.20 1.84
C ASP A 195 -3.51 16.12 1.10
N LEU A 196 -3.54 16.04 -0.22
CA LEU A 196 -2.36 15.98 -1.08
C LEU A 196 -1.44 17.21 -0.97
N THR A 197 -1.96 18.34 -0.52
CA THR A 197 -1.16 19.56 -0.32
C THR A 197 -0.21 19.40 0.85
N THR A 198 -0.65 18.69 1.89
CA THR A 198 0.09 18.56 3.16
C THR A 198 0.70 17.18 3.37
N GLY A 199 0.20 16.14 2.69
CA GLY A 199 0.54 14.74 2.95
C GLY A 199 0.02 14.25 4.31
N LYS A 200 -1.00 14.92 4.88
CA LYS A 200 -1.55 14.64 6.22
C LYS A 200 -3.05 14.36 6.14
N PRO A 201 -3.66 13.77 7.18
CA PRO A 201 -5.10 13.52 7.19
C PRO A 201 -5.88 14.78 6.84
N LYS A 202 -6.79 14.65 5.89
CA LYS A 202 -7.70 15.74 5.53
C LYS A 202 -8.53 16.12 6.76
N ALA A 203 -8.84 17.40 6.92
CA ALA A 203 -9.74 17.84 7.97
C ALA A 203 -11.06 17.06 7.90
N ASP A 204 -11.56 16.62 9.05
CA ASP A 204 -12.79 15.81 9.18
C ASP A 204 -12.77 14.43 8.51
N SER A 205 -11.59 13.95 8.08
CA SER A 205 -11.42 12.60 7.55
C SER A 205 -11.77 11.55 8.60
N ALA A 206 -12.73 10.68 8.28
CA ALA A 206 -13.10 9.59 9.15
C ALA A 206 -12.08 8.46 9.06
N LEU A 207 -11.70 7.91 10.21
CA LEU A 207 -10.87 6.71 10.25
C LEU A 207 -11.72 5.48 9.91
N ILE A 208 -11.37 4.77 8.84
CA ILE A 208 -12.09 3.60 8.35
C ILE A 208 -11.40 2.33 8.85
N ALA A 209 -12.16 1.38 9.38
CA ALA A 209 -11.68 0.02 9.64
C ALA A 209 -11.66 -0.77 8.32
N LEU A 210 -10.47 -1.00 7.78
CA LEU A 210 -10.31 -1.57 6.43
C LEU A 210 -10.28 -3.09 6.43
N ALA A 211 -9.52 -3.69 7.35
CA ALA A 211 -9.39 -5.14 7.44
C ALA A 211 -9.04 -5.59 8.86
N GLN A 212 -9.62 -6.70 9.29
CA GLN A 212 -9.29 -7.35 10.55
C GLN A 212 -9.41 -8.87 10.40
N ARG A 213 -8.78 -9.60 11.30
CA ARG A 213 -8.91 -11.05 11.41
C ARG A 213 -9.97 -11.38 12.47
N SER A 214 -10.77 -12.41 12.23
CA SER A 214 -11.84 -12.82 13.15
C SER A 214 -11.34 -13.67 14.33
N THR A 215 -10.24 -14.40 14.15
CA THR A 215 -9.73 -15.40 15.11
C THR A 215 -8.37 -15.05 15.72
N SER A 216 -7.78 -13.93 15.31
CA SER A 216 -6.47 -13.46 15.75
C SER A 216 -6.39 -11.96 15.52
N THR A 217 -5.50 -11.26 16.22
CA THR A 217 -5.19 -9.86 15.91
C THR A 217 -3.99 -9.72 14.99
N ALA A 218 -3.20 -10.77 14.75
CA ALA A 218 -1.92 -10.67 14.02
C ALA A 218 -2.12 -10.41 12.51
N ILE A 219 -2.39 -9.15 12.16
CA ILE A 219 -2.49 -8.60 10.82
C ILE A 219 -1.78 -7.25 10.83
N GLU A 220 -0.90 -7.02 9.87
CA GLU A 220 -0.11 -5.79 9.76
C GLU A 220 0.39 -5.53 8.33
N ALA A 221 1.24 -4.52 8.14
CA ALA A 221 1.89 -4.19 6.87
C ALA A 221 0.93 -4.08 5.67
N PRO A 222 -0.09 -3.20 5.72
CA PRO A 222 -0.99 -3.01 4.60
C PRO A 222 -0.25 -2.39 3.41
N PHE A 223 -0.54 -2.89 2.21
CA PHE A 223 -0.06 -2.28 0.97
C PHE A 223 -1.16 -2.36 -0.10
N ILE A 224 -1.61 -1.21 -0.58
CA ILE A 224 -2.69 -1.11 -1.56
C ILE A 224 -2.11 -0.78 -2.94
N THR A 225 -2.53 -1.54 -3.94
CA THR A 225 -2.25 -1.24 -5.35
C THR A 225 -3.49 -1.40 -6.20
N TYR A 226 -3.60 -0.63 -7.29
CA TYR A 226 -4.71 -0.72 -8.22
C TYR A 226 -4.29 -1.42 -9.51
N LYS A 227 -5.07 -2.41 -9.94
CA LYS A 227 -4.85 -3.14 -11.19
C LYS A 227 -6.17 -3.67 -11.76
N ASP A 228 -6.39 -3.46 -13.05
CA ASP A 228 -7.51 -4.04 -13.82
C ASP A 228 -8.90 -3.87 -13.15
N GLY A 229 -9.20 -2.66 -12.63
CA GLY A 229 -10.51 -2.36 -12.04
C GLY A 229 -10.68 -2.73 -10.57
N TYR A 230 -9.60 -3.11 -9.89
CA TYR A 230 -9.63 -3.49 -8.47
C TYR A 230 -8.46 -2.88 -7.70
N TYR A 231 -8.74 -2.48 -6.46
CA TYR A 231 -7.74 -2.29 -5.42
C TYR A 231 -7.42 -3.64 -4.78
N TYR A 232 -6.14 -3.97 -4.69
CA TYR A 232 -5.62 -5.15 -3.99
C TYR A 232 -4.98 -4.68 -2.70
N LEU A 233 -5.53 -5.12 -1.57
CA LEU A 233 -4.93 -4.93 -0.26
C LEU A 233 -4.08 -6.15 0.07
N PHE A 234 -2.77 -5.98 0.05
CA PHE A 234 -1.82 -6.92 0.63
C PHE A 234 -1.68 -6.62 2.12
N VAL A 235 -1.56 -7.68 2.91
CA VAL A 235 -1.31 -7.62 4.36
C VAL A 235 -0.41 -8.78 4.76
N SER A 236 0.29 -8.63 5.87
CA SER A 236 1.03 -9.70 6.48
C SER A 236 0.28 -10.26 7.70
N PHE A 237 0.25 -11.57 7.81
CA PHE A 237 -0.40 -12.28 8.92
C PHE A 237 0.63 -12.99 9.79
N ASP A 238 0.23 -13.21 11.04
CA ASP A 238 0.95 -13.98 12.06
C ASP A 238 2.26 -13.29 12.50
N GLN A 239 3.26 -14.03 12.98
CA GLN A 239 4.38 -13.46 13.75
C GLN A 239 5.61 -13.20 12.88
N CYS A 240 5.99 -11.92 12.77
CA CYS A 240 7.29 -11.49 12.28
C CYS A 240 8.38 -11.71 13.34
N CYS A 241 9.60 -11.30 12.99
CA CYS A 241 10.58 -10.86 13.98
C CYS A 241 11.08 -11.96 14.93
N LYS A 242 10.98 -13.23 14.52
CA LYS A 242 11.48 -14.40 15.27
C LYS A 242 12.57 -15.17 14.52
N GLY A 243 13.26 -14.51 13.59
CA GLY A 243 14.25 -15.16 12.74
C GLY A 243 13.63 -16.33 11.98
N VAL A 244 14.25 -17.51 12.07
CA VAL A 244 13.78 -18.74 11.40
C VAL A 244 12.45 -19.28 11.97
N ASP A 245 12.08 -18.86 13.18
CA ASP A 245 10.83 -19.27 13.84
C ASP A 245 9.64 -18.34 13.50
N SER A 246 9.84 -17.39 12.58
CA SER A 246 8.77 -16.51 12.10
C SER A 246 7.73 -17.35 11.34
N THR A 247 6.45 -17.10 11.62
CA THR A 247 5.32 -17.74 10.91
C THR A 247 4.68 -16.80 9.89
N TYR A 248 5.38 -15.71 9.58
CA TYR A 248 4.90 -14.59 8.80
C TYR A 248 4.56 -14.99 7.37
N HIS A 249 3.41 -14.50 6.86
CA HIS A 249 3.05 -14.74 5.46
C HIS A 249 2.13 -13.67 4.89
N ILE A 250 2.24 -13.47 3.58
CA ILE A 250 1.45 -12.49 2.84
C ILE A 250 0.05 -13.04 2.52
N ARG A 251 -0.96 -12.18 2.61
CA ARG A 251 -2.33 -12.41 2.17
C ARG A 251 -2.78 -11.23 1.31
N VAL A 252 -3.77 -11.48 0.45
CA VAL A 252 -4.33 -10.46 -0.44
C VAL A 252 -5.85 -10.57 -0.49
N GLY A 253 -6.53 -9.43 -0.40
CA GLY A 253 -7.93 -9.25 -0.72
C GLY A 253 -8.07 -8.20 -1.82
N ARG A 254 -9.26 -8.09 -2.44
CA ARG A 254 -9.52 -7.05 -3.43
C ARG A 254 -10.91 -6.45 -3.32
N SER A 255 -11.05 -5.20 -3.72
CA SER A 255 -12.33 -4.47 -3.82
C SER A 255 -12.34 -3.60 -5.08
N LYS A 256 -13.55 -3.25 -5.56
CA LYS A 256 -13.71 -2.25 -6.64
C LYS A 256 -13.66 -0.81 -6.13
N ALA A 257 -13.86 -0.62 -4.83
CA ALA A 257 -13.89 0.65 -4.10
C ALA A 257 -13.28 0.48 -2.72
#